data_AF-A0A955C1E7-F1
#
_entry.id   AF-A0A955C1E7-F1
#
_cell.length_a   1.000
_cell.length_b   1.000
_cell.length_c   1.000
_cell.angle_alpha   90.00
_cell.angle_beta   90.00
_cell.angle_gamma   90.00
#
_symmetry.space_group_name_H-M   'P 1'
#
loop_
_entity.id
_entity.type
_entity.pdbx_description
1 polymer ?
#
loop_
_entity_poly.entity_id
_entity_poly.type
_entity_poly.pdbx_seq_one_letter_code
_entity_poly.pdbx_strand_id
1 'polypeptide(L)'
;MPTTAQTPPQVARHYGVSADKITRLIEAGELQAINLASPGCTRPRWRITEAHLEEFERRRAAVPPEPKPKRRRRQRAGVKEFF
;
A
#
# COMPACT_ATOMS: atom_id res chain seq x y z
N MET A 1 23.67 9.46 -4.62
CA MET A 1 22.58 9.36 -5.61
C MET A 1 21.29 9.79 -4.92
N PRO A 2 20.54 10.79 -5.42
CA PRO A 2 19.33 11.24 -4.75
C PRO A 2 18.28 10.12 -4.79
N THR A 3 17.93 9.58 -3.63
CA THR A 3 16.89 8.56 -3.47
C THR A 3 15.55 9.16 -3.84
N THR A 4 15.13 9.04 -5.11
CA THR A 4 13.95 9.73 -5.60
C THR A 4 12.73 8.96 -5.13
N ALA A 5 12.16 9.39 -4.00
CA ALA A 5 10.94 8.78 -3.49
C ALA A 5 9.77 9.10 -4.43
N GLN A 6 9.17 8.09 -5.03
CA GLN A 6 8.00 8.23 -5.91
C GLN A 6 6.70 8.16 -5.10
N THR A 7 5.67 8.81 -5.62
CA THR A 7 4.30 8.76 -5.04
C THR A 7 3.48 7.67 -5.73
N PRO A 8 2.44 7.08 -5.09
CA PRO A 8 1.57 6.10 -5.70
C PRO A 8 1.05 6.46 -7.11
N PRO A 9 0.60 7.70 -7.40
CA PRO A 9 0.19 8.06 -8.75
C PRO A 9 1.35 8.13 -9.77
N GLN A 10 2.58 8.42 -9.34
CA GLN A 10 3.74 8.38 -10.24
C GLN A 10 4.10 6.93 -10.60
N VAL A 11 4.17 6.06 -9.58
CA VAL A 11 4.39 4.63 -9.77
C VAL A 11 3.28 4.03 -10.63
N ALA A 12 2.02 4.41 -10.39
CA ALA A 12 0.88 3.99 -11.18
C ALA A 12 1.03 4.35 -12.67
N ARG A 13 1.47 5.58 -12.99
CA ARG A 13 1.74 6.01 -14.37
C ARG A 13 2.88 5.22 -15.00
N HIS A 14 3.93 4.93 -14.23
CA HIS A 14 5.09 4.16 -14.71
C HIS A 14 4.71 2.72 -15.08
N TYR A 15 3.91 2.05 -14.24
CA TYR A 15 3.45 0.67 -14.49
C TYR A 15 2.17 0.56 -15.33
N GLY A 16 1.58 1.69 -15.75
CA GLY A 16 0.32 1.71 -16.50
C GLY A 16 -0.88 1.16 -15.70
N VAL A 17 -0.87 1.27 -14.38
CA VAL A 17 -1.95 0.80 -13.48
C VAL A 17 -2.65 1.96 -12.78
N SER A 18 -3.77 1.70 -12.12
CA SER A 18 -4.46 2.71 -11.30
C SER A 18 -3.74 2.94 -9.97
N ALA A 19 -3.81 4.18 -9.45
CA ALA A 19 -3.25 4.52 -8.15
C ALA A 19 -3.94 3.77 -6.98
N ASP A 20 -5.22 3.39 -7.14
CA ASP A 20 -5.93 2.51 -6.21
C ASP A 20 -5.25 1.15 -6.10
N LYS A 21 -4.84 0.56 -7.23
CA LYS A 21 -4.14 -0.72 -7.27
C LYS A 21 -2.82 -0.64 -6.52
N ILE A 22 -2.05 0.43 -6.71
CA ILE A 22 -0.80 0.65 -5.96
C ILE A 22 -1.08 0.77 -4.46
N THR A 23 -2.11 1.53 -4.07
CA THR A 23 -2.47 1.67 -2.65
C THR A 23 -2.87 0.33 -2.04
N ARG A 24 -3.67 -0.47 -2.76
CA ARG A 24 -4.02 -1.84 -2.36
C ARG A 24 -2.80 -2.75 -2.22
N LEU A 25 -1.83 -2.65 -3.12
CA LEU A 25 -0.58 -3.43 -3.02
C LEU A 25 0.21 -3.04 -1.77
N ILE A 26 0.23 -1.76 -1.42
CA ILE A 26 0.86 -1.28 -0.18
C ILE A 26 0.11 -1.80 1.06
N GLU A 27 -1.21 -1.69 1.08
CA GLU A 27 -2.03 -2.18 2.18
C GLU A 27 -2.01 -3.70 2.33
N ALA A 28 -1.83 -4.42 1.22
CA ALA A 28 -1.63 -5.87 1.21
C ALA A 28 -0.23 -6.28 1.67
N GLY A 29 0.74 -5.36 1.73
CA GLY A 29 2.15 -5.67 1.99
C GLY A 29 2.89 -6.29 0.80
N GLU A 30 2.33 -6.20 -0.41
CA GLU A 30 2.96 -6.54 -1.70
C GLU A 30 4.01 -5.51 -2.09
N LEU A 31 3.71 -4.23 -1.87
CA LEU A 31 4.61 -3.15 -2.17
C LEU A 31 5.00 -2.43 -0.89
N GLN A 32 6.30 -2.38 -0.61
CA GLN A 32 6.78 -1.68 0.57
C GLN A 32 6.82 -0.17 0.31
N ALA A 33 6.26 0.60 1.25
CA ALA A 33 6.18 2.05 1.14
C ALA A 33 6.28 2.70 2.52
N ILE A 34 6.82 3.91 2.54
CA ILE A 34 6.98 4.74 3.73
C ILE A 34 5.72 5.60 3.88
N ASN A 35 5.04 5.49 5.02
CA ASN A 35 3.96 6.42 5.36
C ASN A 35 4.56 7.68 6.00
N LEU A 36 4.47 8.81 5.29
CA LEU A 36 4.90 10.13 5.79
C LEU A 36 3.74 10.93 6.39
N ALA A 37 2.56 10.34 6.57
CA ALA A 37 1.47 11.02 7.25
C ALA A 37 1.80 11.19 8.73
N SER A 38 1.47 12.37 9.27
CA SER A 38 1.55 12.63 10.70
C SER A 38 0.63 11.67 11.48
N PRO A 39 1.03 11.28 12.71
CA PRO A 39 0.16 10.49 13.58
C PRO A 39 -1.16 11.22 13.81
N GLY A 40 -2.29 10.53 13.57
CA GLY A 40 -3.64 11.11 13.67
C GLY A 40 -4.24 11.61 12.35
N CYS A 41 -3.49 11.60 11.24
CA CYS A 41 -4.03 12.00 9.95
C CYS A 41 -4.92 10.90 9.32
N THR A 42 -6.10 11.30 8.84
CA THR A 42 -7.07 10.38 8.21
C THR A 42 -6.60 9.87 6.85
N ARG A 43 -5.68 10.58 6.18
CA ARG A 43 -5.21 10.23 4.83
C ARG A 43 -3.72 9.91 4.85
N PRO A 44 -3.32 8.64 4.62
CA PRO A 44 -1.91 8.28 4.55
C PRO A 44 -1.22 8.94 3.36
N ARG A 45 0.05 9.30 3.53
CA ARG A 45 0.89 9.90 2.49
C ARG A 45 2.03 8.94 2.18
N TRP A 46 1.78 8.05 1.23
CA TRP A 46 2.73 7.03 0.83
C TRP A 46 3.87 7.61 -0.03
N ARG A 47 5.10 7.21 0.28
CA ARG A 47 6.28 7.38 -0.56
C ARG A 47 6.93 6.03 -0.79
N ILE A 48 7.24 5.72 -2.04
CA ILE A 48 7.83 4.47 -2.48
C ILE A 48 9.22 4.81 -2.99
N THR A 49 10.27 4.23 -2.40
CA THR A 49 11.64 4.46 -2.87
C THR A 49 11.98 3.46 -3.98
N GLU A 50 12.99 3.77 -4.78
CA GLU A 50 13.46 2.93 -5.88
C GLU A 50 13.85 1.53 -5.39
N ALA A 51 14.56 1.42 -4.26
CA ALA A 51 14.93 0.13 -3.67
C ALA A 51 13.71 -0.77 -3.38
N HIS A 52 12.58 -0.20 -2.94
CA HIS A 52 11.36 -0.96 -2.70
C HIS A 52 10.66 -1.37 -4.01
N LEU A 53 10.78 -0.58 -5.08
CA LEU A 53 10.31 -0.97 -6.40
C LEU A 53 11.14 -2.14 -6.95
N GLU A 54 12.47 -2.07 -6.83
CA GLU A 54 13.36 -3.14 -7.25
C GLU A 54 13.11 -4.45 -6.47
N GLU A 55 12.84 -4.36 -5.16
CA GLU A 55 12.40 -5.52 -4.38
C GLU A 55 11.05 -6.07 -4.85
N PHE A 56 10.09 -5.19 -5.18
CA PHE A 56 8.79 -5.60 -5.69
C PHE A 56 8.90 -6.32 -7.04
N GLU A 57 9.71 -5.79 -7.95
CA GLU A 57 9.98 -6.39 -9.25
C GLU A 57 10.67 -7.74 -9.09
N ARG A 58 11.66 -7.84 -8.20
CA ARG A 58 12.32 -9.12 -7.87
C ARG A 58 11.36 -10.14 -7.27
N ARG A 59 10.45 -9.73 -6.37
CA ARG A 59 9.46 -10.65 -5.77
C ARG A 59 8.40 -11.11 -6.77
N ARG A 60 8.02 -10.26 -7.73
CA ARG A 60 7.06 -10.61 -8.79
C ARG A 60 7.70 -11.35 -9.96
N ALA A 61 9.01 -11.27 -10.14
CA ALA A 61 9.74 -12.04 -11.13
C ALA A 61 9.70 -13.54 -10.75
N ALA A 62 8.73 -14.25 -11.33
CA ALA A 62 8.70 -15.71 -11.49
C ALA A 62 8.55 -16.61 -10.25
N VAL A 63 8.03 -16.15 -9.11
CA VAL A 63 7.64 -17.04 -8.00
C VAL A 63 6.20 -16.75 -7.53
N PRO A 64 5.35 -17.78 -7.29
CA PRO A 64 3.98 -17.56 -6.85
C PRO A 64 3.98 -16.81 -5.51
N PRO A 65 3.32 -15.64 -5.40
CA PRO A 65 3.35 -14.88 -4.16
C PRO A 65 2.59 -15.62 -3.07
N GLU A 66 3.24 -15.78 -1.91
CA GLU A 66 2.65 -16.35 -0.71
C GLU A 66 1.37 -15.57 -0.31
N PRO A 67 0.29 -16.29 0.04
CA PRO A 67 -1.01 -15.68 0.29
C PRO A 67 -0.98 -14.79 1.53
N LYS A 68 -1.22 -13.48 1.33
CA LYS A 68 -1.16 -12.50 2.43
C LYS A 68 -2.42 -12.51 3.29
N PRO A 69 -2.28 -12.34 4.61
CA PRO A 69 -3.35 -12.56 5.57
C PRO A 69 -4.52 -11.60 5.36
N LYS A 70 -5.72 -12.17 5.29
CA LYS A 70 -6.99 -11.47 5.06
C LYS A 70 -7.25 -10.49 6.21
N ARG A 71 -7.13 -9.17 5.94
CA ARG A 71 -7.34 -8.13 6.95
C ARG A 71 -8.82 -8.13 7.39
N ARG A 72 -9.06 -8.49 8.65
CA ARG A 72 -10.39 -8.66 9.25
C ARG A 72 -11.11 -7.30 9.31
N ARG A 73 -12.22 -7.17 8.60
CA ARG A 73 -13.07 -5.96 8.60
C ARG A 73 -13.69 -5.81 10.00
N ARG A 74 -13.25 -4.80 10.76
CA ARG A 74 -13.87 -4.44 12.05
C ARG A 74 -15.27 -3.92 11.76
N GLN A 75 -16.29 -4.73 12.03
CA GLN A 75 -17.69 -4.31 12.00
C GLN A 75 -17.90 -3.29 13.13
N ARG A 76 -18.39 -2.09 12.79
CA ARG A 76 -19.04 -1.21 13.77
C ARG A 76 -20.47 -1.73 13.93
N ALA A 77 -20.70 -2.62 14.89
CA ALA A 77 -22.04 -2.95 15.35
C ALA A 77 -22.29 -2.15 16.63
N GLY A 78 -22.77 -0.92 16.45
CA GLY A 78 -23.29 -0.09 17.53
C GLY A 78 -24.75 0.23 17.24
N VAL A 79 -25.66 -0.64 17.68
CA VAL A 79 -27.06 -0.31 17.99
C VAL A 79 -27.47 -1.17 19.19
N LYS A 80 -27.60 -0.55 20.37
CA LYS A 80 -28.42 -1.07 21.47
C LYS A 80 -29.55 -0.06 21.63
N GLU A 81 -30.72 -0.39 21.09
CA GLU A 81 -31.99 0.25 21.47
C GLU A 81 -32.61 -0.61 22.56
N PHE A 82 -32.63 -0.12 23.80
CA PHE A 82 -33.51 -0.58 24.89
C PHE A 82 -33.56 0.50 25.97
N PHE A 83 -34.64 1.29 26.04
CA PHE A 83 -35.46 1.53 27.24
C PHE A 83 -36.66 2.42 26.91
#